data_AF-A0A9P7VG02-F1
#
_entry.id   AF-A0A9P7VG02-F1
#
_cell.length_a   1.000
_cell.length_b   1.000
_cell.length_c   1.000
_cell.angle_alpha   90.00
_cell.angle_beta   90.00
_cell.angle_gamma   90.00
#
_symmetry.space_group_name_H-M   'P 1'
#
loop_
_entity.id
_entity.type
_entity.pdbx_description
1 polymer ?
#
loop_
_entity_poly.entity_id
_entity_poly.type
_entity_poly.pdbx_seq_one_letter_code
_entity_poly.pdbx_strand_id
1 'polypeptide(L)'
;GEIYLFKGVNSYTQNTMSMHSSTGCWMDERNVNGANLNVAASEGGTNCDPNVNYQSCGASVNSKTSFGQAANDVNGATYGPELTADGIKMWWNTDHGQVGVSFFFPSWLSWG
;
A
#
# COMPACT_ATOMS: atom_id res chain seq x y z
N GLY A 1 -11.77 -6.75 -9.45
CA GLY A 1 -10.81 -5.66 -9.26
C GLY A 1 -9.42 -6.23 -9.11
N GLU A 2 -8.45 -5.38 -8.81
CA GLU A 2 -7.04 -5.74 -8.63
C GLU A 2 -6.44 -4.94 -7.47
N ILE A 3 -5.47 -5.57 -6.78
CA ILE A 3 -4.75 -5.00 -5.65
C ILE A 3 -3.28 -4.97 -6.05
N TYR A 4 -2.70 -3.78 -6.06
CA TYR A 4 -1.28 -3.56 -6.28
C TYR A 4 -0.61 -3.34 -4.93
N LEU A 5 -0.04 -4.40 -4.36
CA LEU A 5 0.73 -4.33 -3.11
C LEU A 5 2.14 -3.77 -3.33
N PHE A 6 2.71 -4.00 -4.52
CA PHE A 6 4.03 -3.53 -4.90
C PHE A 6 4.00 -3.01 -6.35
N LYS A 7 4.09 -1.70 -6.53
CA LYS A 7 3.97 -1.04 -7.84
C LYS A 7 4.85 0.21 -7.90
N GLY A 8 5.50 0.36 -9.03
CA GLY A 8 6.30 1.52 -9.40
C GLY A 8 6.78 1.35 -10.84
N VAL A 9 7.15 2.44 -11.48
CA VAL A 9 7.67 2.43 -12.86
C VAL A 9 8.98 3.21 -12.91
N ASN A 10 9.84 2.86 -13.88
CA ASN A 10 11.09 3.56 -14.13
C ASN A 10 11.96 3.68 -12.86
N SER A 11 12.44 4.89 -12.55
CA SER A 11 13.31 5.22 -11.43
C SER A 11 12.57 5.61 -10.15
N TYR A 12 11.32 5.17 -9.97
CA TYR A 12 10.58 5.38 -8.73
C TYR A 12 11.36 4.79 -7.55
N THR A 13 11.30 5.49 -6.41
CA THR A 13 12.00 5.09 -5.17
C THR A 13 11.04 4.84 -4.01
N GLN A 14 9.75 5.11 -4.21
CA GLN A 14 8.71 4.88 -3.22
C GLN A 14 7.69 3.91 -3.79
N ASN A 15 7.30 2.91 -3.01
CA ASN A 15 6.32 1.92 -3.43
C ASN A 15 4.94 2.55 -3.43
N THR A 16 4.20 2.35 -4.52
CA THR A 16 2.81 2.71 -4.61
C THR A 16 1.95 1.50 -4.29
N MET A 17 1.10 1.61 -3.25
CA MET A 17 0.06 0.63 -2.94
C MET A 17 -1.28 1.18 -3.43
N SER A 18 -1.97 0.46 -4.30
CA SER A 18 -3.22 0.95 -4.91
C SER A 18 -4.19 -0.18 -5.22
N MET A 19 -5.45 0.18 -5.47
CA MET A 19 -6.50 -0.77 -5.82
C MET A 19 -7.38 -0.23 -6.94
N HIS A 20 -7.87 -1.15 -7.78
CA HIS A 20 -8.86 -0.85 -8.79
C HIS A 20 -10.07 -1.76 -8.61
N SER A 21 -11.26 -1.18 -8.69
CA SER A 21 -12.53 -1.88 -8.51
C SER A 21 -13.56 -1.42 -9.53
N SER A 22 -14.73 -2.05 -9.51
CA SER A 22 -15.92 -1.43 -10.10
C SER A 22 -16.34 -0.18 -9.32
N THR A 23 -17.28 0.58 -9.88
CA THR A 23 -17.92 1.73 -9.23
C THR A 23 -18.45 1.39 -7.83
N GLY A 24 -18.33 2.33 -6.89
CA GLY A 24 -18.92 2.24 -5.55
C GLY A 24 -17.93 1.85 -4.43
N CYS A 25 -16.64 1.73 -4.72
CA CYS A 25 -15.62 1.45 -3.70
C CYS A 25 -14.73 2.68 -3.45
N TRP A 26 -14.59 3.03 -2.18
CA TRP A 26 -13.86 4.22 -1.74
C TRP A 26 -12.94 3.86 -0.58
N MET A 27 -11.73 4.38 -0.62
CA MET A 27 -10.79 4.37 0.49
C MET A 27 -11.07 5.56 1.41
N ASP A 28 -10.94 5.37 2.72
CA ASP A 28 -10.93 6.47 3.68
C ASP A 28 -9.50 7.01 3.82
N GLU A 29 -9.28 8.28 3.45
CA GLU A 29 -7.96 8.90 3.51
C GLU A 29 -7.37 8.94 4.93
N ARG A 30 -8.23 8.89 5.97
CA ARG A 30 -7.81 8.86 7.38
C ARG A 30 -7.07 7.57 7.75
N ASN A 31 -7.21 6.53 6.93
CA ASN A 31 -6.51 5.25 7.11
C ASN A 31 -5.14 5.22 6.41
N VAL A 32 -4.73 6.31 5.74
CA VAL A 32 -3.42 6.42 5.10
C VAL A 32 -2.41 6.93 6.14
N ASN A 33 -1.70 6.00 6.78
CA ASN A 33 -0.66 6.30 7.76
C ASN A 33 0.73 5.97 7.20
N GLY A 34 1.72 6.83 7.43
CA GLY A 34 3.09 6.63 6.93
C GLY A 34 3.24 6.68 5.40
N ALA A 35 2.23 7.18 4.68
CA ALA A 35 2.16 7.23 3.23
C ALA A 35 1.47 8.52 2.78
N ASN A 36 1.56 8.83 1.48
CA ASN A 36 0.88 9.96 0.86
C ASN A 36 -0.06 9.45 -0.23
N LEU A 37 -1.28 9.99 -0.31
CA LEU A 37 -2.18 9.66 -1.42
C LEU A 37 -1.49 9.88 -2.78
N ASN A 38 -1.73 8.98 -3.72
CA ASN A 38 -1.18 9.12 -5.08
C ASN A 38 -1.80 10.31 -5.83
N VAL A 39 -3.09 10.55 -5.56
CA VAL A 39 -3.87 11.67 -6.07
C VAL A 39 -4.62 12.32 -4.91
N ALA A 40 -4.77 13.64 -4.91
CA ALA A 40 -5.51 14.32 -3.86
C ALA A 40 -6.96 13.78 -3.76
N ALA A 41 -7.51 13.69 -2.55
CA ALA A 41 -8.89 13.25 -2.37
C ALA A 41 -9.89 14.14 -3.12
N SER A 42 -9.64 15.45 -3.21
CA SER A 42 -10.42 16.41 -3.99
C SER A 42 -10.42 16.14 -5.50
N GLU A 43 -9.46 15.35 -5.98
CA GLU A 43 -9.30 14.94 -7.38
C GLU A 43 -9.70 13.46 -7.58
N GLY A 44 -10.40 12.87 -6.61
CA GLY A 44 -10.89 11.50 -6.68
C GLY A 44 -9.87 10.42 -6.28
N GLY A 45 -8.75 10.78 -5.63
CA GLY A 45 -7.72 9.82 -5.21
C GLY A 45 -8.13 8.81 -4.14
N THR A 46 -9.35 8.91 -3.61
CA THR A 46 -9.96 7.90 -2.73
C THR A 46 -10.90 6.95 -3.47
N ASN A 47 -11.28 7.25 -4.72
CA ASN A 47 -12.19 6.41 -5.50
C ASN A 47 -11.41 5.32 -6.23
N CYS A 48 -11.77 4.06 -5.99
CA CYS A 48 -11.08 2.90 -6.55
C CYS A 48 -11.54 2.55 -7.97
N ASP A 49 -12.51 3.27 -8.55
CA ASP A 49 -12.97 3.07 -9.92
C ASP A 49 -12.01 3.72 -10.94
N PRO A 50 -11.36 2.94 -11.83
CA PRO A 50 -10.45 3.47 -12.85
C PRO A 50 -11.12 4.39 -13.86
N ASN A 51 -12.45 4.34 -14.00
CA ASN A 51 -13.20 5.22 -14.91
C ASN A 51 -13.37 6.64 -14.34
N VAL A 52 -13.23 6.83 -13.02
CA VAL A 52 -13.23 8.15 -12.39
C VAL A 52 -11.82 8.74 -12.42
N ASN A 53 -10.82 7.93 -12.09
CA ASN A 53 -9.41 8.30 -12.17
C ASN A 53 -8.58 7.04 -12.47
N TYR A 54 -7.76 7.09 -13.52
CA TYR A 54 -6.93 5.97 -13.96
C TYR A 54 -5.86 5.54 -12.92
N GLN A 55 -5.49 6.43 -11.98
CA GLN A 55 -4.62 6.07 -10.87
C GLN A 55 -5.37 5.35 -9.74
N SER A 56 -6.70 5.47 -9.73
CA SER A 56 -7.62 4.90 -8.74
C SER A 56 -7.20 5.21 -7.30
N CYS A 57 -7.71 4.46 -6.33
CA CYS A 57 -7.42 4.72 -4.94
C CYS A 57 -6.06 4.11 -4.55
N GLY A 58 -5.26 4.87 -3.82
CA GLY A 58 -3.98 4.36 -3.33
C GLY A 58 -3.07 5.42 -2.76
N ALA A 59 -1.98 4.96 -2.17
CA ALA A 59 -0.98 5.79 -1.54
C ALA A 59 0.44 5.27 -1.80
N SER A 60 1.40 6.18 -1.84
CA SER A 60 2.82 5.87 -1.92
C SER A 60 3.46 5.96 -0.54
N VAL A 61 4.21 4.92 -0.17
CA VAL A 61 4.88 4.83 1.13
C VAL A 61 5.87 5.99 1.26
N ASN A 62 5.83 6.70 2.39
CA ASN A 62 6.69 7.86 2.64
C ASN A 62 8.11 7.43 3.08
N SER A 63 8.72 6.50 2.34
CA SER A 63 10.09 6.04 2.54
C SER A 63 10.73 5.61 1.23
N LYS A 64 11.96 6.07 0.99
CA LYS A 64 12.76 5.68 -0.20
C LYS A 64 13.25 4.23 -0.13
N THR A 65 13.26 3.61 1.05
CA THR A 65 13.64 2.20 1.21
C THR A 65 12.46 1.26 0.97
N SER A 66 11.31 1.77 0.53
CA SER A 66 10.16 0.94 0.20
C SER A 66 10.27 0.31 -1.19
N PHE A 67 10.93 0.93 -2.16
CA PHE A 67 10.94 0.43 -3.54
C PHE A 67 12.29 0.56 -4.24
N GLY A 68 12.50 -0.32 -5.22
CA GLY A 68 13.63 -0.25 -6.14
C GLY A 68 14.98 -0.47 -5.46
N GLN A 69 16.01 0.20 -5.99
CA GLN A 69 17.39 -0.01 -5.57
C GLN A 69 17.60 0.25 -4.08
N ALA A 70 17.03 1.32 -3.54
CA ALA A 70 17.21 1.68 -2.13
C ALA A 70 16.56 0.65 -1.18
N ALA A 71 15.49 -0.03 -1.59
CA ALA A 71 14.95 -1.17 -0.84
C ALA A 71 15.93 -2.36 -0.88
N ASN A 72 16.49 -2.67 -2.05
CA ASN A 72 17.48 -3.75 -2.20
C ASN A 72 18.73 -3.51 -1.33
N ASP A 73 19.19 -2.26 -1.25
CA ASP A 73 20.39 -1.87 -0.49
C ASP A 73 20.21 -2.03 1.04
N VAL A 74 18.98 -2.09 1.53
CA VAL A 74 18.66 -2.33 2.96
C VAL A 74 18.14 -3.75 3.23
N ASN A 75 18.46 -4.70 2.34
CA ASN A 75 18.02 -6.10 2.38
C ASN A 75 16.51 -6.31 2.19
N GLY A 76 15.86 -5.41 1.45
CA GLY A 76 14.44 -5.49 1.12
C GLY A 76 13.51 -4.97 2.21
N ALA A 77 12.23 -5.29 2.05
CA ALA A 77 11.16 -4.91 2.98
C ALA A 77 10.09 -5.99 2.99
N THR A 78 9.35 -6.07 4.09
CA THR A 78 8.18 -6.95 4.21
C THR A 78 6.91 -6.18 3.84
N TYR A 79 6.09 -6.80 3.00
CA TYR A 79 4.77 -6.29 2.63
C TYR A 79 3.69 -7.28 3.05
N GLY A 80 2.70 -6.80 3.79
CA GLY A 80 1.59 -7.61 4.29
C GLY A 80 0.28 -7.17 3.68
N PRO A 81 -0.49 -8.05 3.02
CA PRO A 81 -1.89 -7.82 2.73
C PRO A 81 -2.78 -8.53 3.75
N GLU A 82 -3.82 -7.85 4.23
CA GLU A 82 -4.96 -8.46 4.92
C GLU A 82 -6.21 -8.19 4.08
N LEU A 83 -6.88 -9.27 3.68
CA LEU A 83 -8.16 -9.22 2.97
C LEU A 83 -9.21 -9.88 3.85
N THR A 84 -10.22 -9.11 4.22
CA THR A 84 -11.37 -9.56 5.00
C THR A 84 -12.67 -9.18 4.29
N ALA A 85 -13.81 -9.62 4.84
CA ALA A 85 -15.10 -9.16 4.36
C ALA A 85 -15.32 -7.65 4.56
N ASP A 86 -14.64 -7.04 5.55
CA ASP A 86 -14.78 -5.62 5.87
C ASP A 86 -13.88 -4.72 5.02
N GLY A 87 -12.86 -5.28 4.36
CA GLY A 87 -11.99 -4.54 3.47
C GLY A 87 -10.58 -5.10 3.36
N ILE A 88 -9.69 -4.24 2.83
CA ILE A 88 -8.29 -4.54 2.54
C ILE A 88 -7.41 -3.61 3.35
N LYS A 89 -6.39 -4.17 4.02
CA LYS A 89 -5.29 -3.43 4.63
C LYS A 89 -3.98 -3.87 3.99
N MET A 90 -3.06 -2.92 3.84
CA MET A 90 -1.74 -3.13 3.27
C MET A 90 -0.71 -2.48 4.16
N TRP A 91 0.36 -3.22 4.49
CA TRP A 91 1.44 -2.73 5.33
C TRP A 91 2.80 -2.86 4.65
N TRP A 92 3.72 -2.01 5.09
CA TRP A 92 5.13 -2.02 4.73
C TRP A 92 5.99 -1.89 5.98
N ASN A 93 7.06 -2.67 6.07
CA ASN A 93 8.06 -2.56 7.13
C ASN A 93 9.46 -2.93 6.63
N THR A 94 10.49 -2.24 7.13
CA THR A 94 11.92 -2.57 6.92
C THR A 94 12.58 -3.19 8.13
N ASP A 95 11.87 -3.31 9.26
CA ASP A 95 12.36 -4.08 10.40
C ASP A 95 12.33 -5.57 10.06
N HIS A 96 13.53 -6.16 9.98
CA HIS A 96 13.76 -7.58 9.75
C HIS A 96 13.78 -8.38 11.05
N GLY A 97 13.71 -7.72 12.22
CA GLY A 97 13.50 -8.36 13.51
C GLY A 97 12.17 -9.12 13.51
N GLN A 98 12.11 -10.23 14.25
CA GLN A 98 11.04 -11.25 14.22
C GLN A 98 9.65 -10.68 13.92
N VAL A 99 9.36 -10.47 12.64
CA VAL A 99 7.99 -10.41 12.18
C VAL A 99 7.48 -11.78 12.56
N GLY A 100 6.41 -11.85 13.34
CA GLY A 100 5.68 -13.08 13.58
C GLY A 100 5.06 -13.64 12.29
N VAL A 101 5.81 -13.72 11.18
CA VAL A 101 5.58 -14.63 10.06
C VAL A 101 5.90 -16.07 10.48
N SER A 102 5.65 -16.43 11.74
CA SER A 102 5.23 -17.78 12.07
C SER A 102 3.93 -17.98 11.30
N PHE A 103 4.07 -18.67 10.17
CA PHE A 103 3.18 -19.08 9.06
C PHE A 103 1.64 -19.14 9.24
N PHE A 104 1.06 -18.77 10.37
CA PHE A 104 -0.38 -18.82 10.64
C PHE A 104 -0.97 -17.62 11.40
N PHE A 105 -0.19 -16.73 12.05
CA PHE A 105 -0.75 -15.57 12.78
C PHE A 105 0.22 -14.37 12.88
N PRO A 106 0.41 -13.59 11.79
CA PRO A 106 1.06 -12.28 11.92
C PRO A 106 0.24 -11.38 12.87
N SER A 107 0.85 -10.92 13.95
CA SER A 107 0.24 -9.92 14.85
C SER A 107 0.40 -8.53 14.24
N TRP A 108 -0.45 -8.22 13.26
CA TRP A 108 -0.48 -6.90 12.60
C TRP A 108 -0.66 -5.74 13.60
N LEU A 109 -1.20 -6.01 14.80
CA LEU A 109 -1.27 -5.06 15.93
C LEU A 109 0.09 -4.49 16.36
N SER A 110 1.20 -5.16 16.05
CA SER A 110 2.54 -4.67 16.36
C SER A 110 3.10 -3.69 15.31
N TRP A 111 2.41 -3.54 14.17
CA TRP A 111 2.84 -2.69 13.05
C TRP A 111 2.17 -1.31 13.04
N GLY A 112 1.36 -1.02 14.07
CA GLY A 112 0.62 0.24 14.23
C GLY A 112 -0.83 0.14 13.84
#